data_AF-A0A7S2CEG8-F1
#
_entry.id   AF-A0A7S2CEG8-F1
#
_cell.length_a   1.000
_cell.length_b   1.000
_cell.length_c   1.000
_cell.angle_alpha   90.00
_cell.angle_beta   90.00
_cell.angle_gamma   90.00
#
_symmetry.space_group_name_H-M   'P 1'
#
loop_
_entity.id
_entity.type
_entity.pdbx_description
1 polymer ?
#
loop_
_entity_poly.entity_id
_entity_poly.type
_entity_poly.pdbx_seq_one_letter_code
_entity_poly.pdbx_strand_id
1 'polypeptide(L)'
;RFVFDYTYNMIVILILAAIISGIIIDTFADMRANLEFKNKEQTTKCFICGIEAPYLERNSQPAVKFPQHVLHDHNMWSYARFLLHLSEACFSDLNGPESYVKEKLRAADYSFYPTGRALALDTDDSDDYAERTLRVKDLEELRASVRECHDGTELILNSNFELKTGMKESRESVQDLKFRLDLLQGDVKRVQTELAKRIQPKAT
;
A
#
# COMPACT_ATOMS: atom_id res chain seq x y z
N ARG A 1 -20.13 74.88 24.29
CA ARG A 1 -20.91 73.68 24.66
C ARG A 1 -20.92 72.70 23.49
N PHE A 2 -21.68 72.95 22.41
CA PHE A 2 -21.77 72.04 21.25
C PHE A 2 -20.42 71.56 20.67
N VAL A 3 -19.47 72.47 20.40
CA VAL A 3 -18.13 72.10 19.90
C VAL A 3 -17.36 71.26 20.91
N PHE A 4 -17.39 71.64 22.18
CA PHE A 4 -16.71 70.92 23.26
C PHE A 4 -17.28 69.50 23.44
N ASP A 5 -18.61 69.39 23.42
CA ASP A 5 -19.32 68.12 23.55
C ASP A 5 -19.02 67.21 22.34
N TYR A 6 -18.96 67.76 21.12
CA TYR A 6 -18.60 67.03 19.91
C TYR A 6 -17.14 66.57 19.92
N THR A 7 -16.20 67.44 20.25
CA THR A 7 -14.77 67.09 20.30
C THR A 7 -14.47 66.08 21.39
N TYR A 8 -15.13 66.20 22.55
CA TYR A 8 -15.00 65.23 23.64
C TYR A 8 -15.44 63.84 23.18
N ASN A 9 -16.62 63.74 22.56
CA ASN A 9 -17.16 62.46 22.11
C ASN A 9 -16.29 61.84 21.00
N MET A 10 -15.76 62.66 20.08
CA MET A 10 -14.82 62.22 19.05
C MET A 10 -13.55 61.62 19.66
N ILE A 11 -12.96 62.28 20.66
CA ILE A 11 -11.74 61.79 21.33
C ILE A 11 -12.00 60.46 22.05
N VAL A 12 -13.12 60.33 22.76
CA VAL A 12 -13.49 59.09 23.46
C VAL A 12 -13.64 57.93 22.47
N ILE A 13 -14.35 58.12 21.36
CA ILE A 13 -14.55 57.07 20.35
C ILE A 13 -13.22 56.66 19.71
N LEU A 14 -12.35 57.62 19.37
CA LEU A 14 -11.04 57.32 18.80
C LEU A 14 -10.15 56.52 19.75
N ILE A 15 -10.14 56.87 21.04
CA ILE A 15 -9.38 56.13 22.07
C ILE A 15 -9.93 54.72 22.23
N LEU A 16 -11.25 54.56 22.35
CA LEU A 16 -11.87 53.23 22.49
C LEU A 16 -11.62 52.36 21.26
N ALA A 17 -11.75 52.92 20.05
CA ALA A 17 -11.47 52.21 18.81
C ALA A 17 -9.99 51.78 18.72
N ALA A 18 -9.06 52.64 19.14
CA ALA A 18 -7.64 52.32 19.17
C ALA A 18 -7.31 51.21 20.18
N ILE A 19 -7.92 51.23 21.38
CA ILE A 19 -7.72 50.18 22.40
C ILE A 19 -8.26 48.84 21.89
N ILE A 20 -9.48 48.80 21.37
CA ILE A 20 -10.09 47.57 20.85
C ILE A 20 -9.25 47.00 19.70
N SER A 21 -8.83 47.86 18.75
CA SER A 21 -7.99 47.44 17.64
C SER A 21 -6.62 46.94 18.13
N GLY A 22 -6.03 47.57 19.14
CA GLY A 22 -4.77 47.15 19.75
C GLY A 22 -4.85 45.74 20.32
N ILE A 23 -5.88 45.44 21.11
CA ILE A 23 -6.10 44.09 21.69
C ILE A 23 -6.28 43.05 20.57
N ILE A 24 -7.06 43.38 19.54
CA ILE A 24 -7.28 42.47 18.41
C ILE A 24 -5.95 42.19 17.68
N ILE A 25 -5.14 43.21 17.39
CA ILE A 25 -3.84 43.05 16.71
C ILE A 25 -2.90 42.19 17.54
N ASP A 26 -2.82 42.43 18.85
CA ASP A 26 -1.98 41.69 19.78
C ASP A 26 -2.35 40.20 19.80
N THR A 27 -3.63 39.88 19.98
CA THR A 27 -4.12 38.50 19.96
C THR A 27 -3.87 37.78 18.62
N PHE A 28 -3.99 38.49 17.49
CA PHE A 28 -3.64 37.92 16.18
C PHE A 28 -2.13 37.72 16.00
N ALA A 29 -1.30 38.61 16.55
CA ALA A 29 0.14 38.45 16.54
C ALA A 29 0.56 37.20 17.33
N ASP A 30 0.00 37.03 18.54
CA ASP A 30 0.22 35.85 19.36
C ASP A 30 -0.27 34.57 18.68
N MET A 31 -1.43 34.60 18.03
CA MET A 31 -1.95 33.45 17.28
C MET A 31 -0.98 33.04 16.16
N ARG A 32 -0.39 34.01 15.44
CA ARG A 32 0.61 33.73 14.40
C ARG A 32 1.89 33.15 14.99
N ALA A 33 2.42 33.75 16.05
CA ALA A 33 3.62 33.24 16.72
C ALA A 33 3.44 31.80 17.22
N ASN A 34 2.26 31.49 17.78
CA ASN A 34 1.91 30.13 18.21
C ASN A 34 1.82 29.14 17.04
N LEU A 35 1.25 29.55 15.90
CA LEU A 35 1.20 28.72 14.70
C LEU A 35 2.60 28.45 14.13
N GLU A 36 3.45 29.47 14.07
CA GLU A 36 4.83 29.34 13.61
C GLU A 36 5.65 28.44 14.54
N PHE A 37 5.50 28.60 15.86
CA PHE A 37 6.13 27.74 16.84
C PHE A 37 5.75 26.27 16.66
N LYS A 38 4.44 25.98 16.52
CA LYS A 38 3.94 24.62 16.30
C LYS A 38 4.46 24.01 15.01
N ASN A 39 4.45 24.77 13.92
CA ASN A 39 4.95 24.29 12.63
C ASN A 39 6.46 24.02 12.71
N LYS A 40 7.22 24.90 13.35
CA LYS A 40 8.65 24.71 13.57
C LYS A 40 8.91 23.42 14.35
N GLU A 41 8.27 23.22 15.50
CA GLU A 41 8.40 21.99 16.31
C GLU A 41 8.09 20.72 15.50
N GLN A 42 7.06 20.74 14.65
CA GLN A 42 6.71 19.61 13.78
C GLN A 42 7.77 19.28 12.72
N THR A 43 8.56 20.28 12.31
CA THR A 43 9.63 20.10 11.31
C THR A 43 11.00 19.82 11.93
N THR A 44 11.23 20.25 13.17
CA THR A 44 12.52 20.08 13.85
C THR A 44 12.57 18.85 14.75
N LYS A 45 11.42 18.31 15.16
CA LYS A 45 11.33 17.22 16.13
C LYS A 45 10.29 16.19 15.69
N CYS A 46 10.60 14.92 15.83
CA CYS A 46 9.64 13.86 15.49
C CYS A 46 8.48 13.86 16.50
N PHE A 47 7.24 13.84 16.02
CA PHE A 47 6.05 13.83 16.87
C PHE A 47 5.92 12.58 17.76
N ILE A 48 6.37 11.42 17.29
CA ILE A 48 6.20 10.14 17.99
C ILE A 48 7.29 9.92 19.05
N CYS A 49 8.56 10.00 18.65
CA CYS A 49 9.67 9.74 19.57
C CYS A 49 10.22 10.97 20.26
N GLY A 50 9.92 12.18 19.77
CA GLY A 50 10.44 13.41 20.34
C GLY A 50 11.93 13.65 20.10
N ILE A 51 12.56 12.95 19.15
CA ILE A 51 13.96 13.16 18.79
C ILE A 51 14.07 14.33 17.80
N GLU A 52 15.08 15.18 18.01
CA GLU A 52 15.39 16.30 17.12
C GLU A 52 16.01 15.81 15.80
N ALA A 53 15.61 16.43 14.69
CA ALA A 53 16.10 16.15 13.35
C ALA A 53 17.64 16.12 13.25
N PRO A 54 18.40 17.15 13.71
CA PRO A 54 19.86 17.14 13.60
C PRO A 54 20.54 16.02 14.41
N TYR A 55 19.94 15.62 15.54
CA TYR A 55 20.46 14.51 16.33
C TYR A 55 20.22 13.19 15.61
N LEU A 56 19.01 12.97 15.11
CA LEU A 56 18.65 11.76 14.38
C LEU A 56 19.52 11.55 13.14
N GLU A 57 19.69 12.59 12.32
CA GLU A 57 20.49 12.48 11.09
C GLU A 57 21.98 12.24 11.36
N ARG A 58 22.50 12.70 12.50
CA ARG A 58 23.91 12.49 12.89
C ARG A 58 24.15 11.10 13.49
N ASN A 59 23.20 10.60 14.27
CA ASN A 59 23.38 9.43 15.11
C ASN A 59 22.73 8.16 14.53
N SER A 60 21.99 8.25 13.43
CA SER A 60 21.30 7.11 12.84
C SER A 60 22.22 6.12 12.12
N GLN A 61 21.96 4.83 12.30
CA GLN A 61 22.62 3.69 11.67
C GLN A 61 21.55 2.67 11.19
N PRO A 62 21.38 2.47 9.87
CA PRO A 62 22.02 3.20 8.76
C PRO A 62 21.63 4.68 8.76
N ALA A 63 22.39 5.51 8.04
CA ALA A 63 22.09 6.95 7.95
C ALA A 63 20.70 7.18 7.32
N VAL A 64 19.77 7.74 8.11
CA VAL A 64 18.39 8.02 7.71
C VAL A 64 18.14 9.53 7.80
N LYS A 65 17.55 10.10 6.75
CA LYS A 65 17.11 11.50 6.76
C LYS A 65 15.84 11.68 7.59
N PHE A 66 15.69 12.84 8.23
CA PHE A 66 14.54 13.10 9.09
C PHE A 66 13.17 12.90 8.41
N PRO A 67 12.92 13.37 7.17
CA PRO A 67 11.65 13.12 6.49
C PRO A 67 11.36 11.63 6.26
N GLN A 68 12.41 10.84 6.02
CA GLN A 68 12.27 9.40 5.80
C GLN A 68 11.94 8.68 7.11
N HIS A 69 12.56 9.09 8.22
CA HIS A 69 12.20 8.62 9.56
C HIS A 69 10.72 8.90 9.88
N VAL A 70 10.24 10.12 9.64
CA VAL A 70 8.82 10.46 9.89
C VAL A 70 7.88 9.69 8.97
N LEU A 71 8.22 9.48 7.70
CA LEU A 71 7.32 8.83 6.73
C LEU A 71 7.25 7.31 6.90
N HIS A 72 8.38 6.65 7.16
CA HIS A 72 8.48 5.19 7.15
C HIS A 72 8.56 4.56 8.54
N ASP A 73 9.18 5.24 9.50
CA ASP A 73 9.39 4.70 10.86
C ASP A 73 8.29 5.22 11.80
N HIS A 74 8.09 6.54 11.83
CA HIS A 74 7.23 7.23 12.79
C HIS A 74 6.09 8.02 12.13
N ASN A 75 5.35 7.37 11.24
CA ASN A 75 4.21 7.98 10.56
C ASN A 75 3.02 8.12 11.52
N MET A 76 2.65 9.37 11.86
CA MET A 76 1.57 9.68 12.79
C MET A 76 0.24 9.00 12.44
N TRP A 77 -0.09 8.92 11.16
CA TRP A 77 -1.36 8.34 10.70
C TRP A 77 -1.38 6.82 10.82
N SER A 78 -0.23 6.16 10.67
CA SER A 78 -0.11 4.73 10.93
C SER A 78 -0.42 4.41 12.39
N TYR A 79 0.07 5.22 13.33
CA TYR A 79 -0.26 5.08 14.76
C TYR A 79 -1.75 5.33 15.01
N ALA A 80 -2.34 6.38 14.44
CA ALA A 80 -3.76 6.67 14.59
C ALA A 80 -4.65 5.51 14.07
N ARG A 81 -4.31 4.96 12.90
CA ARG A 81 -4.98 3.80 12.33
C ARG A 81 -4.83 2.57 13.21
N PHE A 82 -3.64 2.35 13.77
CA PHE A 82 -3.39 1.22 14.67
C PHE A 82 -4.23 1.32 15.95
N LEU A 83 -4.33 2.51 16.55
CA LEU A 83 -5.20 2.73 17.71
C LEU A 83 -6.68 2.49 17.40
N LEU A 84 -7.15 2.94 16.23
CA LEU A 84 -8.51 2.67 15.76
C LEU A 84 -8.76 1.18 15.55
N HIS A 85 -7.80 0.47 14.94
CA HIS A 85 -7.88 -0.97 14.79
C HIS A 85 -8.00 -1.70 16.15
N LEU A 86 -7.17 -1.30 17.12
CA LEU A 86 -7.20 -1.87 18.46
C LEU A 86 -8.51 -1.57 19.21
N SER A 87 -9.19 -0.46 18.94
CA SER A 87 -10.47 -0.17 19.61
C SER A 87 -11.59 -1.09 19.14
N GLU A 88 -11.59 -1.46 17.85
CA GLU A 88 -12.64 -2.27 17.21
C GLU A 88 -12.40 -3.79 17.31
N ALA A 89 -11.14 -4.24 17.28
CA ALA A 89 -10.80 -5.66 17.22
C ALA A 89 -11.13 -6.45 18.50
N CYS A 90 -11.55 -7.72 18.39
CA CYS A 90 -11.72 -8.59 19.56
C CYS A 90 -10.36 -9.12 20.06
N PHE A 91 -10.19 -9.37 21.36
CA PHE A 91 -8.93 -9.91 21.91
C PHE A 91 -8.53 -11.27 21.33
N SER A 92 -9.50 -12.09 20.90
CA SER A 92 -9.23 -13.38 20.27
C SER A 92 -8.49 -13.27 18.94
N ASP A 93 -8.63 -12.13 18.27
CA ASP A 93 -8.17 -11.93 16.89
C ASP A 93 -6.86 -11.14 16.84
N LEU A 94 -6.39 -10.66 18.00
CA LEU A 94 -5.17 -9.88 18.14
C LEU A 94 -3.95 -10.80 18.27
N ASN A 95 -2.84 -10.37 17.69
CA ASN A 95 -1.56 -11.00 17.98
C ASN A 95 -1.04 -10.61 19.38
N GLY A 96 0.08 -11.21 19.79
CA GLY A 96 0.69 -10.96 21.11
C GLY A 96 0.99 -9.47 21.37
N PRO A 97 1.76 -8.80 20.49
CA PRO A 97 2.06 -7.37 20.63
C PRO A 97 0.81 -6.47 20.61
N GLU A 98 -0.17 -6.75 19.76
CA GLU A 98 -1.43 -5.99 19.71
C GLU A 98 -2.22 -6.13 21.01
N SER A 99 -2.33 -7.35 21.54
CA SER A 99 -2.98 -7.62 22.82
C SER A 99 -2.30 -6.86 23.96
N TYR A 100 -0.96 -6.86 23.97
CA TYR A 100 -0.17 -6.09 24.94
C TYR A 100 -0.46 -4.59 24.87
N VAL A 101 -0.45 -3.99 23.67
CA VAL A 101 -0.75 -2.56 23.53
C VAL A 101 -2.20 -2.26 23.90
N LYS A 102 -3.15 -3.12 23.55
CA LYS A 102 -4.55 -2.94 23.91
C LYS A 102 -4.79 -3.00 25.42
N GLU A 103 -4.10 -3.88 26.13
CA GLU A 103 -4.13 -3.94 27.59
C GLU A 103 -3.54 -2.68 28.22
N LYS A 104 -2.40 -2.20 27.71
CA LYS A 104 -1.78 -0.93 28.12
C LYS A 104 -2.71 0.27 27.93
N LEU A 105 -3.40 0.34 26.79
CA LEU A 105 -4.41 1.37 26.51
C LEU A 105 -5.58 1.31 27.50
N ARG A 106 -6.05 0.11 27.87
CA ARG A 106 -7.10 -0.05 28.90
C ARG A 106 -6.64 0.40 30.29
N ALA A 107 -5.36 0.22 30.59
CA ALA A 107 -4.73 0.70 31.83
C ALA A 107 -4.36 2.19 31.79
N ALA A 108 -4.66 2.91 30.69
CA ALA A 108 -4.22 4.27 30.42
C ALA A 108 -2.69 4.46 30.53
N ASP A 109 -1.94 3.40 30.21
CA ASP A 109 -0.48 3.39 30.16
C ASP A 109 -0.01 3.54 28.70
N TYR A 110 0.72 4.63 28.44
CA TYR A 110 1.23 4.99 27.11
C TYR A 110 2.73 4.68 26.95
N SER A 111 3.32 3.89 27.85
CA SER A 111 4.74 3.51 27.80
C SER A 111 5.15 2.71 26.56
N PHE A 112 4.19 2.26 25.75
CA PHE A 112 4.46 1.54 24.50
C PHE A 112 4.99 2.45 23.39
N TYR A 113 4.74 3.76 23.46
CA TYR A 113 5.30 4.72 22.50
C TYR A 113 6.83 4.76 22.62
N PRO A 114 7.56 4.88 21.50
CA PRO A 114 9.02 4.90 21.51
C PRO A 114 9.56 6.30 21.85
N THR A 115 9.28 6.80 23.07
CA THR A 115 9.78 8.11 23.51
C THR A 115 11.30 8.07 23.70
N GLY A 116 12.01 8.99 23.04
CA GLY A 116 13.48 9.11 23.10
C GLY A 116 14.25 7.99 22.39
N ARG A 117 13.57 7.11 21.65
CA ARG A 117 14.19 5.98 20.94
C ARG A 117 13.62 5.84 19.53
N ALA A 118 14.42 5.28 18.64
CA ALA A 118 14.03 4.97 17.27
C ALA A 118 14.87 3.79 16.79
N LEU A 119 14.32 2.96 15.91
CA LEU A 119 15.05 1.79 15.40
C LEU A 119 16.38 2.21 14.75
N ALA A 120 16.36 3.32 14.01
CA ALA A 120 17.56 3.87 13.38
C ALA A 120 18.64 4.34 14.37
N LEU A 121 18.34 4.52 15.66
CA LEU A 121 19.32 4.93 16.68
C LEU A 121 19.76 3.77 17.58
N ASP A 122 19.10 2.62 17.46
CA ASP A 122 19.34 1.48 18.34
C ASP A 122 20.57 0.72 17.83
N THR A 123 21.72 1.00 18.43
CA THR A 123 23.03 0.44 18.03
C THR A 123 23.47 -0.73 18.92
N ASP A 124 22.62 -1.20 19.82
CA ASP A 124 23.07 -2.00 20.97
C ASP A 124 23.22 -3.51 20.75
N ASP A 125 23.08 -4.02 19.51
CA ASP A 125 23.45 -5.40 19.18
C ASP A 125 24.05 -5.47 17.77
N SER A 126 25.36 -5.22 17.63
CA SER A 126 26.06 -5.34 16.33
C SER A 126 25.90 -6.71 15.68
N ASP A 127 25.70 -7.75 16.50
CA ASP A 127 25.50 -9.13 16.05
C ASP A 127 24.05 -9.37 15.57
N ASP A 128 23.05 -8.83 16.28
CA ASP A 128 21.63 -8.97 15.91
C ASP A 128 21.26 -8.12 14.70
N TYR A 129 21.90 -6.95 14.50
CA TYR A 129 21.69 -6.13 13.30
C TYR A 129 22.21 -6.80 12.02
N ALA A 130 23.38 -7.45 12.09
CA ALA A 130 23.93 -8.21 10.98
C ALA A 130 23.04 -9.42 10.63
N GLU A 131 22.55 -10.12 11.66
CA GLU A 131 21.63 -11.24 11.46
C GLU A 131 20.28 -10.78 10.90
N ARG A 132 19.71 -9.69 11.43
CA ARG A 132 18.44 -9.12 10.94
C ARG A 132 18.54 -8.61 9.51
N THR A 133 19.65 -7.96 9.14
CA THR A 133 19.87 -7.50 7.76
C THR A 133 20.08 -8.65 6.78
N LEU A 134 20.75 -9.73 7.19
CA LEU A 134 20.81 -10.97 6.42
C LEU A 134 19.41 -11.57 6.22
N ARG A 135 18.63 -11.72 7.28
CA ARG A 135 17.26 -12.27 7.18
C ARG A 135 16.36 -11.43 6.29
N VAL A 136 16.46 -10.09 6.32
CA VAL A 136 15.70 -9.22 5.43
C VAL A 136 16.09 -9.44 3.97
N LYS A 137 17.40 -9.53 3.67
CA LYS A 137 17.88 -9.85 2.31
C LYS A 137 17.37 -11.20 1.84
N ASP A 138 17.47 -12.23 2.68
CA ASP A 138 16.98 -13.58 2.35
C ASP A 138 15.47 -13.57 2.04
N LEU A 139 14.70 -12.77 2.78
CA LEU A 139 13.25 -12.65 2.59
C LEU A 139 12.89 -11.87 1.32
N GLU A 140 13.69 -10.86 0.96
CA GLU A 140 13.56 -10.14 -0.31
C GLU A 140 13.91 -11.02 -1.50
N GLU A 141 14.98 -11.82 -1.40
CA GLU A 141 15.39 -12.78 -2.42
C GLU A 141 14.35 -13.89 -2.58
N LEU A 142 13.84 -14.44 -1.48
CA LEU A 142 12.73 -15.39 -1.49
C LEU A 142 11.49 -14.79 -2.17
N ARG A 143 11.15 -13.53 -1.86
CA ARG A 143 10.02 -12.83 -2.49
C ARG A 143 10.23 -12.63 -3.99
N ALA A 144 11.47 -12.41 -4.45
CA ALA A 144 11.79 -12.32 -5.87
C ALA A 144 11.61 -13.68 -6.55
N SER A 145 12.14 -14.75 -5.95
CA SER A 145 11.98 -16.12 -6.46
C SER A 145 10.51 -16.56 -6.51
N VAL A 146 9.71 -16.23 -5.49
CA VAL A 146 8.26 -16.50 -5.47
C VAL A 146 7.54 -15.76 -6.59
N ARG A 147 7.93 -14.52 -6.90
CA ARG A 147 7.36 -13.77 -8.04
C ARG A 147 7.70 -14.42 -9.38
N GLU A 148 8.96 -14.78 -9.59
CA GLU A 148 9.39 -15.47 -10.81
C GLU A 148 8.67 -16.81 -11.00
N CYS A 149 8.50 -17.58 -9.91
CA CYS A 149 7.73 -18.81 -9.94
C CYS A 149 6.26 -18.56 -10.32
N HIS A 150 5.64 -17.53 -9.74
CA HIS A 150 4.27 -17.14 -10.07
C HIS A 150 4.11 -16.75 -11.54
N ASP A 151 5.00 -15.91 -12.07
CA ASP A 151 4.99 -15.50 -13.48
C ASP A 151 5.21 -16.71 -14.41
N GLY A 152 6.08 -17.64 -14.03
CA GLY A 152 6.27 -18.91 -14.73
C GLY A 152 5.01 -19.78 -14.74
N THR A 153 4.26 -19.85 -13.64
CA THR A 153 2.99 -20.59 -13.59
C THR A 153 1.92 -19.99 -14.49
N GLU A 154 1.81 -18.67 -14.57
CA GLU A 154 0.88 -17.98 -15.48
C GLU A 154 1.20 -18.27 -16.95
N LEU A 155 2.49 -18.22 -17.33
CA LEU A 155 2.94 -18.60 -18.67
C LEU A 155 2.60 -20.05 -19.01
N ILE A 156 2.82 -20.98 -18.08
CA ILE A 156 2.47 -22.39 -18.26
C ILE A 156 0.96 -22.55 -18.43
N LEU A 157 0.14 -21.84 -17.65
CA LEU A 157 -1.32 -21.89 -17.78
C LEU A 157 -1.79 -21.39 -19.16
N ASN A 158 -1.22 -20.27 -19.64
CA ASN A 158 -1.58 -19.74 -20.95
C ASN A 158 -1.15 -20.69 -22.09
N SER A 159 0.06 -21.25 -22.02
CA SER A 159 0.52 -22.23 -23.00
C SER A 159 -0.34 -23.49 -23.02
N ASN A 160 -0.75 -23.99 -21.84
CA ASN A 160 -1.68 -25.11 -21.74
C ASN A 160 -3.05 -24.79 -22.34
N PHE A 161 -3.55 -23.56 -22.17
CA PHE A 161 -4.81 -23.12 -22.78
C PHE A 161 -4.73 -23.10 -24.30
N GLU A 162 -3.66 -22.54 -24.87
CA GLU A 162 -3.41 -22.52 -26.31
C GLU A 162 -3.28 -23.94 -26.88
N LEU A 163 -2.48 -24.80 -26.24
CA LEU A 163 -2.33 -26.21 -26.65
C LEU A 163 -3.66 -26.96 -26.61
N LYS A 164 -4.49 -26.74 -25.58
CA LYS A 164 -5.80 -27.37 -25.45
C LYS A 164 -6.75 -26.93 -26.57
N THR A 165 -6.69 -25.65 -26.93
CA THR A 165 -7.49 -25.08 -28.02
C THR A 165 -7.04 -25.63 -29.37
N GLY A 166 -5.73 -25.63 -29.63
CA GLY A 166 -5.15 -26.23 -30.85
C GLY A 166 -5.42 -27.73 -30.97
N MET A 167 -5.37 -28.49 -29.86
CA MET A 167 -5.77 -29.91 -29.85
C MET A 167 -7.24 -30.11 -30.21
N LYS A 168 -8.12 -29.19 -29.77
CA LYS A 168 -9.55 -29.24 -30.10
C LYS A 168 -9.77 -29.01 -31.60
N GLU A 169 -9.15 -27.99 -32.17
CA GLU A 169 -9.22 -27.69 -33.60
C GLU A 169 -8.65 -28.81 -34.47
N SER A 170 -7.51 -29.38 -34.06
CA SER A 170 -6.91 -30.52 -34.74
C SER A 170 -7.82 -31.75 -34.69
N ARG A 171 -8.45 -32.01 -33.53
CA ARG A 171 -9.43 -33.11 -33.37
C ARG A 171 -10.64 -32.92 -34.28
N GLU A 172 -11.19 -31.71 -34.39
CA GLU A 172 -12.31 -31.39 -35.26
C GLU A 172 -11.95 -31.60 -36.75
N SER A 173 -10.75 -31.15 -37.15
CA SER A 173 -10.24 -31.33 -38.50
C SER A 173 -10.04 -32.81 -38.87
N VAL A 174 -9.51 -33.62 -37.94
CA VAL A 174 -9.37 -35.07 -38.12
C VAL A 174 -10.73 -35.76 -38.25
N GLN A 175 -11.74 -35.31 -37.50
CA GLN A 175 -13.10 -35.84 -37.62
C GLN A 175 -13.72 -35.51 -39.00
N ASP A 176 -13.52 -34.30 -39.51
CA ASP A 176 -13.98 -33.91 -40.86
C ASP A 176 -13.31 -34.75 -41.96
N LEU A 177 -11.98 -34.87 -41.90
CA LEU A 177 -11.21 -35.71 -42.82
C LEU A 177 -11.70 -37.16 -42.82
N LYS A 178 -11.98 -37.72 -41.64
CA LYS A 178 -12.54 -39.06 -41.50
C LYS A 178 -13.92 -39.17 -42.16
N PHE A 179 -14.80 -38.19 -41.95
CA PHE A 179 -16.12 -38.15 -42.58
C PHE A 179 -16.03 -38.11 -44.12
N ARG A 180 -15.13 -37.29 -44.66
CA ARG A 180 -14.89 -37.22 -46.12
C ARG A 180 -14.32 -38.53 -46.68
N LEU A 181 -13.44 -39.20 -45.93
CA LEU A 181 -12.91 -40.51 -46.31
C LEU A 181 -14.03 -41.57 -46.38
N ASP A 182 -14.94 -41.57 -45.40
CA ASP A 182 -16.08 -42.49 -45.35
C ASP A 182 -17.03 -42.27 -46.54
N LEU A 183 -17.28 -41.01 -46.92
CA LEU A 183 -18.06 -40.66 -48.13
C LEU A 183 -17.39 -41.20 -49.40
N LEU A 184 -16.08 -40.96 -49.57
CA LEU A 184 -15.34 -41.45 -50.73
C LEU A 184 -15.32 -42.98 -50.79
N GLN A 185 -15.20 -43.67 -49.65
CA GLN A 185 -15.32 -45.14 -49.62
C GLN A 185 -16.72 -45.60 -50.06
N GLY A 186 -17.77 -44.88 -49.67
CA GLY A 186 -19.14 -45.12 -50.13
C GLY A 186 -19.30 -44.93 -51.64
N ASP A 187 -18.74 -43.86 -52.18
CA ASP A 187 -18.77 -43.55 -53.61
C ASP A 187 -17.96 -44.57 -54.43
N VAL A 188 -16.78 -44.95 -53.97
CA VAL A 188 -15.96 -46.00 -54.59
C VAL A 188 -16.72 -47.32 -54.63
N LYS A 189 -17.39 -47.71 -53.53
CA LYS A 189 -18.25 -48.91 -53.51
C LYS A 189 -19.40 -48.78 -54.52
N ARG A 190 -20.07 -47.64 -54.62
CA ARG A 190 -21.13 -47.41 -55.62
C ARG A 190 -20.59 -47.55 -57.04
N VAL A 191 -19.48 -46.92 -57.37
CA VAL A 191 -18.85 -47.01 -58.70
C VAL A 191 -18.43 -48.45 -59.01
N GLN A 192 -17.84 -49.17 -58.06
CA GLN A 192 -17.51 -50.59 -58.22
C GLN A 192 -18.76 -51.44 -58.49
N THR A 193 -19.86 -51.17 -57.79
CA THR A 193 -21.14 -51.89 -57.96
C THR A 193 -21.77 -51.59 -59.33
N GLU A 194 -21.73 -50.34 -59.77
CA GLU A 194 -22.22 -49.92 -61.09
C GLU A 194 -21.35 -50.44 -62.24
N LEU A 195 -20.02 -50.48 -62.07
CA LEU A 195 -19.10 -51.08 -63.02
C LEU A 195 -19.34 -52.59 -63.14
N ALA A 196 -19.54 -53.28 -62.01
CA ALA A 196 -19.88 -54.71 -61.98
C ALA A 196 -21.20 -55.01 -62.69
N LYS A 197 -22.21 -54.13 -62.59
CA LYS A 197 -23.47 -54.25 -63.35
C LYS A 197 -23.27 -54.06 -64.86
N ARG A 198 -22.40 -53.14 -65.29
CA ARG A 198 -22.10 -52.90 -66.72
C ARG A 198 -21.28 -54.00 -67.38
N ILE A 199 -20.52 -54.77 -66.61
CA ILE A 199 -19.68 -55.87 -67.10
C ILE A 199 -20.48 -57.20 -67.18
N GLN A 200 -21.74 -57.26 -66.72
CA GLN A 200 -22.56 -58.44 -66.98
C GLN A 200 -22.80 -58.59 -68.49
N PRO A 201 -22.46 -59.76 -69.09
CA PRO A 201 -22.57 -59.95 -70.53
C PRO A 201 -24.04 -59.89 -70.96
N LYS A 202 -24.32 -59.12 -72.02
CA LYS A 202 -25.55 -59.28 -72.81
C LYS A 202 -25.55 -60.71 -73.36
N ALA A 203 -26.28 -61.60 -72.70
CA ALA A 203 -26.60 -62.91 -73.23
C ALA A 203 -27.63 -62.73 -74.36
N THR A 204 -27.15 -62.82 -75.60
CA THR A 204 -27.86 -63.25 -76.81
C THR A 204 -26.82 -63.57 -77.86
#